data_AF-A0A6C0I562-F1
#
_entry.id   AF-A0A6C0I562-F1
#
_cell.length_a   1.000
_cell.length_b   1.000
_cell.length_c   1.000
_cell.angle_alpha   90.00
_cell.angle_beta   90.00
_cell.angle_gamma   90.00
#
_symmetry.space_group_name_H-M   'P 1'
#
loop_
_entity.id
_entity.type
_entity.pdbx_description
1 polymer ?
#
loop_
_entity_poly.entity_id
_entity_poly.type
_entity_poly.pdbx_seq_one_letter_code
_entity_poly.pdbx_strand_id
1 'polypeptide(L)'
;MTTDSSNKHVVCIEGKRNVDKLSKSDKPKRARTLKWTIDDAFFNYDKQLEILRRLIADDTTLEERKFFIKEIRAKLDGYTRQDVANGMHDLSAFISLNATIELLLISKLRCAYCRKCCELIYKDVMAPRQWTLDRVDNDQGHNAGNVVLACLACNLQRRTMDAERFKFGKQLRVVKGF
;
A
#
# COMPACT_ATOMS: atom_id res chain seq x y z
N MET A 1 8.68 59.99 6.88
CA MET A 1 9.39 58.72 6.58
C MET A 1 9.04 57.73 7.67
N THR A 2 8.38 56.63 7.30
CA THR A 2 8.62 55.23 7.70
C THR A 2 7.36 54.44 7.40
N THR A 3 7.40 53.73 6.28
CA THR A 3 6.40 52.77 5.82
C THR A 3 6.33 51.61 6.80
N ASP A 4 5.12 51.32 7.29
CA ASP A 4 4.80 50.13 8.06
C ASP A 4 4.88 48.89 7.15
N SER A 5 6.04 48.26 7.13
CA SER A 5 6.27 46.99 6.43
C SER A 5 5.68 45.86 7.26
N SER A 6 4.39 45.58 7.08
CA SER A 6 3.77 44.33 7.53
C SER A 6 4.54 43.14 6.95
N ASN A 7 5.42 42.55 7.78
CA ASN A 7 6.30 41.49 7.36
C ASN A 7 5.46 40.20 7.20
N LYS A 8 4.94 39.97 6.00
CA LYS A 8 4.19 38.74 5.69
C LYS A 8 5.18 37.59 5.61
N HIS A 9 5.17 36.71 6.62
CA HIS A 9 5.86 35.44 6.53
C HIS A 9 5.19 34.57 5.46
N VAL A 10 5.86 34.41 4.32
CA VAL A 10 5.41 33.54 3.23
C VAL A 10 5.97 32.14 3.46
N VAL A 11 5.07 31.16 3.60
CA VAL A 11 5.44 29.74 3.64
C VAL A 11 5.23 29.16 2.24
N CYS A 12 6.32 28.87 1.54
CA CYS A 12 6.28 28.16 0.26
C CYS A 12 6.12 26.66 0.51
N ILE A 13 4.97 26.10 0.12
CA ILE A 13 4.70 24.68 0.27
C ILE A 13 4.98 24.00 -1.07
N GLU A 14 6.14 23.34 -1.14
CA GLU A 14 6.58 22.62 -2.32
C GLU A 14 6.17 21.15 -2.30
N GLY A 15 6.11 20.55 -3.48
CA GLY A 15 5.75 19.16 -3.70
C GLY A 15 4.24 18.96 -3.87
N LYS A 16 3.84 18.39 -5.02
CA LYS A 16 2.45 18.15 -5.42
C LYS A 16 1.61 17.52 -4.29
N ARG A 17 2.18 16.57 -3.54
CA ARG A 17 1.54 15.90 -2.40
C ARG A 17 1.16 16.84 -1.25
N ASN A 18 1.98 17.84 -0.95
CA ASN A 18 1.71 18.79 0.12
C ASN A 18 0.66 19.81 -0.33
N VAL A 19 0.73 20.24 -1.60
CA VAL A 19 -0.25 21.13 -2.24
C VAL A 19 -1.64 20.46 -2.30
N ASP A 20 -1.72 19.23 -2.82
CA ASP A 20 -2.98 18.51 -2.99
C ASP A 20 -3.69 18.22 -1.64
N LYS A 21 -2.93 18.08 -0.53
CA LYS A 21 -3.51 17.92 0.82
C LYS A 21 -4.21 19.18 1.33
N LEU A 22 -3.79 20.35 0.84
CA LEU A 22 -4.32 21.65 1.26
C LEU A 22 -5.50 22.08 0.36
N SER A 23 -5.55 21.58 -0.87
CA SER A 23 -6.69 21.79 -1.77
C SER A 23 -7.83 20.81 -1.47
N LYS A 24 -9.06 21.30 -1.29
CA LYS A 24 -10.28 20.48 -1.09
C LYS A 24 -10.78 19.79 -2.37
N SER A 25 -9.88 19.32 -3.23
CA SER A 25 -10.23 18.65 -4.48
C SER A 25 -10.56 17.18 -4.26
N ASP A 26 -11.44 16.63 -5.11
CA ASP A 26 -11.68 15.19 -5.18
C ASP A 26 -10.39 14.42 -5.43
N LYS A 27 -10.26 13.25 -4.79
CA LYS A 27 -9.06 12.43 -4.97
C LYS A 27 -8.98 11.93 -6.41
N PRO A 28 -7.86 12.16 -7.11
CA PRO A 28 -7.73 11.74 -8.49
C PRO A 28 -7.78 10.20 -8.60
N LYS A 29 -8.42 9.72 -9.67
CA LYS A 29 -8.43 8.29 -10.02
C LYS A 29 -7.10 7.89 -10.65
N ARG A 30 -6.70 6.62 -10.48
CA ARG A 30 -5.49 6.10 -11.14
C ARG A 30 -5.76 6.03 -12.64
N ALA A 31 -4.85 6.55 -13.46
CA ALA A 31 -5.02 6.52 -14.92
C ALA A 31 -5.34 5.11 -15.47
N ARG A 32 -4.74 4.07 -14.88
CA ARG A 32 -4.99 2.67 -15.28
C ARG A 32 -6.40 2.17 -14.95
N THR A 33 -7.03 2.69 -13.90
CA THR A 33 -8.35 2.22 -13.45
C THR A 33 -9.48 2.74 -14.33
N LEU A 34 -9.21 3.78 -15.13
CA LEU A 34 -10.18 4.32 -16.10
C LEU A 34 -10.54 3.31 -17.20
N LYS A 35 -9.68 2.31 -17.44
CA LYS A 35 -9.88 1.26 -18.45
C LYS A 35 -10.41 -0.05 -17.86
N TRP A 36 -10.68 -0.09 -16.57
CA TRP A 36 -11.15 -1.31 -15.92
C TRP A 36 -12.61 -1.56 -16.27
N THR A 37 -12.91 -2.78 -16.69
CA THR A 37 -14.26 -3.28 -16.97
C THR A 37 -14.72 -4.29 -15.91
N ILE A 38 -14.04 -4.34 -14.77
CA ILE A 38 -14.35 -5.29 -13.69
C ILE A 38 -15.59 -4.83 -12.92
N ASP A 39 -16.44 -5.79 -12.55
CA ASP A 39 -17.64 -5.55 -11.74
C ASP A 39 -17.29 -4.92 -10.39
N ASP A 40 -18.11 -3.96 -9.94
CA ASP A 40 -17.91 -3.26 -8.68
C ASP A 40 -18.01 -4.19 -7.44
N ALA A 41 -18.65 -5.35 -7.56
CA ALA A 41 -18.68 -6.40 -6.54
C ALA A 41 -17.27 -6.88 -6.15
N PHE A 42 -16.29 -6.81 -7.06
CA PHE A 42 -14.90 -7.19 -6.78
C PHE A 42 -14.13 -6.18 -5.90
N PHE A 43 -14.73 -5.03 -5.57
CA PHE A 43 -14.19 -4.12 -4.56
C PHE A 43 -14.62 -4.49 -3.14
N ASN A 44 -15.57 -5.42 -2.97
CA ASN A 44 -15.93 -5.95 -1.67
C ASN A 44 -14.78 -6.82 -1.11
N TYR A 45 -14.48 -6.65 0.18
CA TYR A 45 -13.39 -7.35 0.86
C TYR A 45 -13.51 -8.88 0.80
N ASP A 46 -14.70 -9.43 1.03
CA ASP A 46 -14.90 -10.88 1.05
C ASP A 46 -14.74 -11.48 -0.34
N LYS A 47 -15.19 -10.78 -1.38
CA LYS A 47 -14.94 -11.14 -2.77
C LYS A 47 -13.44 -11.11 -3.10
N GLN A 48 -12.69 -10.12 -2.61
CA GLN A 48 -11.24 -10.06 -2.81
C GLN A 48 -10.49 -11.19 -2.10
N LEU A 49 -10.93 -11.58 -0.89
CA LEU A 49 -10.39 -12.77 -0.22
C LEU A 49 -10.70 -14.04 -1.00
N GLU A 50 -11.91 -14.16 -1.55
CA GLU A 50 -12.28 -15.31 -2.37
C GLU A 50 -11.43 -15.41 -3.63
N ILE A 51 -11.17 -14.28 -4.28
CA ILE A 51 -10.21 -14.21 -5.40
C ILE A 51 -8.84 -14.75 -4.97
N LEU A 52 -8.30 -14.32 -3.83
CA LEU A 52 -6.99 -14.81 -3.36
C LEU A 52 -6.99 -16.33 -3.13
N ARG A 53 -8.06 -16.90 -2.57
CA ARG A 53 -8.20 -18.36 -2.40
C ARG A 53 -8.19 -19.08 -3.74
N ARG A 54 -8.99 -18.61 -4.71
CA ARG A 54 -9.06 -19.18 -6.06
C ARG A 54 -7.74 -19.02 -6.83
N LEU A 55 -7.00 -17.92 -6.61
CA LEU A 55 -5.68 -17.74 -7.20
C LEU A 55 -4.67 -18.77 -6.68
N ILE A 56 -4.65 -19.03 -5.37
CA ILE A 56 -3.78 -20.05 -4.73
C ILE A 56 -4.14 -21.45 -5.17
N ALA A 57 -5.43 -21.77 -5.28
CA ALA A 57 -5.92 -23.05 -5.78
C ALA A 57 -5.66 -23.27 -7.30
N ASP A 58 -4.98 -22.32 -7.95
CA ASP A 58 -4.76 -22.28 -9.40
C ASP A 58 -6.04 -22.48 -10.22
N ASP A 59 -7.16 -21.95 -9.73
CA ASP A 59 -8.46 -22.11 -10.39
C ASP A 59 -8.45 -21.41 -11.75
N THR A 60 -8.51 -22.23 -12.81
CA THR A 60 -8.50 -21.79 -14.21
C THR A 60 -9.85 -21.32 -14.70
N THR A 61 -10.93 -21.59 -13.96
CA THR A 61 -12.31 -21.16 -14.27
C THR A 61 -12.60 -19.73 -13.83
N LEU A 62 -11.68 -19.10 -13.09
CA LEU A 62 -11.80 -17.71 -12.66
C LEU A 62 -11.57 -16.76 -13.85
N GLU A 63 -12.64 -16.18 -14.38
CA GLU A 63 -12.61 -15.27 -15.54
C GLU A 63 -11.69 -14.06 -15.29
N GLU A 64 -11.73 -13.48 -14.09
CA GLU A 64 -10.95 -12.31 -13.70
C GLU A 64 -9.50 -12.64 -13.31
N ARG A 65 -9.09 -13.92 -13.39
CA ARG A 65 -7.76 -14.38 -12.96
C ARG A 65 -6.64 -13.52 -13.56
N LYS A 66 -6.69 -13.31 -14.88
CA LYS A 66 -5.69 -12.50 -15.60
C LYS A 66 -5.66 -11.06 -15.11
N PHE A 67 -6.80 -10.48 -14.79
CA PHE A 67 -6.90 -9.11 -14.27
C PHE A 67 -6.21 -8.98 -12.90
N PHE A 68 -6.55 -9.85 -11.95
CA PHE A 68 -5.97 -9.78 -10.61
C PHE A 68 -4.48 -10.09 -10.60
N ILE A 69 -4.03 -11.11 -11.33
CA ILE A 69 -2.60 -11.41 -11.48
C ILE A 69 -1.85 -10.20 -12.04
N LYS A 70 -2.41 -9.53 -13.05
CA LYS A 70 -1.81 -8.33 -13.66
C LYS A 70 -1.71 -7.17 -12.67
N GLU A 71 -2.73 -6.93 -11.86
CA GLU A 71 -2.69 -5.85 -10.86
C GLU A 71 -1.69 -6.14 -9.73
N ILE A 72 -1.57 -7.40 -9.29
CA ILE A 72 -0.58 -7.79 -8.28
C ILE A 72 0.84 -7.67 -8.84
N ARG A 73 1.10 -8.24 -10.03
CA ARG A 73 2.40 -8.15 -10.71
C ARG A 73 2.85 -6.71 -10.92
N ALA A 74 1.96 -5.85 -11.42
CA ALA A 74 2.31 -4.45 -11.63
C ALA A 74 2.73 -3.72 -10.34
N LYS A 75 2.24 -4.16 -9.17
CA LYS A 75 2.69 -3.62 -7.89
C LYS A 75 4.07 -4.16 -7.51
N LEU A 76 4.29 -5.46 -7.68
CA LEU A 76 5.61 -6.11 -7.50
C LEU A 76 6.68 -5.45 -8.38
N ASP A 77 6.41 -5.26 -9.67
CA ASP A 77 7.31 -4.57 -10.59
C ASP A 77 7.63 -3.14 -10.13
N GLY A 78 6.70 -2.50 -9.41
CA GLY A 78 6.90 -1.21 -8.78
C GLY A 78 7.87 -1.25 -7.62
N TYR A 79 7.83 -2.30 -6.79
CA TYR A 79 8.77 -2.50 -5.70
C TYR A 79 10.15 -2.89 -6.22
N THR A 80 10.23 -3.81 -7.19
CA THR A 80 11.51 -4.20 -7.81
C THR A 80 12.24 -3.00 -8.39
N ARG A 81 11.54 -2.13 -9.14
CA ARG A 81 12.15 -0.90 -9.68
C ARG A 81 12.62 0.06 -8.59
N GLN A 82 11.90 0.16 -7.48
CA GLN A 82 12.31 0.99 -6.34
C GLN A 82 13.58 0.43 -5.69
N ASP A 83 13.65 -0.87 -5.47
CA ASP A 83 14.81 -1.52 -4.84
C ASP A 83 16.05 -1.40 -5.74
N VAL A 84 15.91 -1.67 -7.04
CA VAL A 84 16.99 -1.49 -8.03
C VAL A 84 17.48 -0.04 -8.07
N ALA A 85 16.57 0.94 -8.05
CA ALA A 85 16.94 2.36 -8.04
C ALA A 85 17.67 2.78 -6.76
N ASN A 86 17.48 2.05 -5.65
CA ASN A 86 18.14 2.28 -4.37
C ASN A 86 19.38 1.38 -4.18
N GLY A 87 19.88 0.72 -5.23
CA GLY A 87 21.09 -0.10 -5.16
C GLY A 87 20.90 -1.49 -4.54
N MET A 88 19.67 -1.92 -4.30
CA MET A 88 19.36 -3.26 -3.80
C MET A 88 19.23 -4.22 -4.99
N HIS A 89 20.34 -4.87 -5.36
CA HIS A 89 20.46 -5.62 -6.62
C HIS A 89 20.24 -7.13 -6.54
N ASP A 90 20.00 -7.69 -5.36
CA ASP A 90 19.73 -9.13 -5.23
C ASP A 90 18.31 -9.48 -5.68
N LEU A 91 18.11 -9.54 -7.00
CA LEU A 91 16.84 -9.91 -7.63
C LEU A 91 16.43 -11.36 -7.30
N SER A 92 17.37 -12.22 -6.92
CA SER A 92 17.07 -13.61 -6.55
C SER A 92 16.34 -13.72 -5.23
N ALA A 93 16.48 -12.72 -4.36
CA ALA A 93 15.83 -12.66 -3.07
C ALA A 93 14.41 -12.05 -3.11
N PHE A 94 14.04 -11.40 -4.22
CA PHE A 94 12.77 -10.68 -4.32
C PHE A 94 11.56 -11.63 -4.18
N ILE A 95 10.53 -11.21 -3.45
CA ILE A 95 9.34 -12.03 -3.22
C ILE A 95 8.63 -12.36 -4.54
N SER A 96 8.38 -13.65 -4.78
CA SER A 96 7.69 -14.11 -5.99
C SER A 96 6.20 -13.72 -5.99
N LEU A 97 5.56 -13.78 -7.16
CA LEU A 97 4.11 -13.58 -7.25
C LEU A 97 3.35 -14.57 -6.35
N ASN A 98 3.72 -15.85 -6.38
CA ASN A 98 3.02 -16.89 -5.62
C ASN A 98 3.16 -16.64 -4.11
N ALA A 99 4.38 -16.37 -3.64
CA ALA A 99 4.62 -16.01 -2.24
C ALA A 99 3.88 -14.73 -1.83
N THR A 100 3.73 -13.77 -2.75
CA THR A 100 2.95 -12.55 -2.50
C THR A 100 1.46 -12.85 -2.36
N ILE A 101 0.88 -13.67 -3.24
CA ILE A 101 -0.54 -14.08 -3.16
C ILE A 101 -0.77 -14.85 -1.85
N GLU A 102 0.16 -15.73 -1.48
CA GLU A 102 0.10 -16.49 -0.23
C GLU A 102 0.15 -15.55 0.99
N LEU A 103 1.10 -14.61 1.01
CA LEU A 103 1.20 -13.60 2.07
C LEU A 103 -0.08 -12.77 2.19
N LEU A 104 -0.66 -12.35 1.07
CA LEU A 104 -1.93 -11.62 1.03
C LEU A 104 -3.07 -12.45 1.65
N LEU A 105 -3.14 -13.74 1.34
CA LEU A 105 -4.17 -14.65 1.83
C LEU A 105 -3.99 -14.99 3.32
N ILE A 106 -2.79 -15.41 3.75
CA ILE A 106 -2.48 -15.78 5.14
C ILE A 106 -2.67 -14.58 6.07
N SER A 107 -2.32 -13.38 5.61
CA SER A 107 -2.58 -12.14 6.34
C SER A 107 -4.08 -11.78 6.39
N LYS A 108 -4.96 -12.56 5.75
CA LYS A 108 -6.39 -12.29 5.57
C LYS A 108 -6.63 -10.92 4.94
N LEU A 109 -5.75 -10.50 4.05
CA LEU A 109 -5.76 -9.17 3.44
C LEU A 109 -5.89 -8.04 4.51
N ARG A 110 -5.22 -8.19 5.65
CA ARG A 110 -5.21 -7.18 6.74
C ARG A 110 -3.82 -6.62 6.96
N CYS A 111 -3.77 -5.32 7.23
CA CYS A 111 -2.54 -4.64 7.57
C CYS A 111 -1.91 -5.22 8.85
N ALA A 112 -0.63 -5.57 8.79
CA ALA A 112 0.15 -6.08 9.92
C ALA A 112 0.18 -5.09 11.10
N TYR A 113 0.09 -3.78 10.82
CA TYR A 113 0.18 -2.74 11.84
C TYR A 113 -1.18 -2.39 12.44
N CYS A 114 -2.14 -1.90 11.63
CA CYS A 114 -3.42 -1.42 12.16
C CYS A 114 -4.54 -2.46 12.15
N ARG A 115 -4.30 -3.68 11.64
CA ARG A 115 -5.25 -4.81 11.57
C ARG A 115 -6.53 -4.56 10.75
N LYS A 116 -6.66 -3.38 10.13
CA LYS A 116 -7.74 -3.04 9.20
C LYS A 116 -7.57 -3.80 7.88
N CYS A 117 -8.69 -4.08 7.23
CA CYS A 117 -8.73 -4.69 5.91
C CYS A 117 -8.04 -3.77 4.89
N CYS A 118 -7.20 -4.38 4.05
CA CYS A 118 -6.62 -3.76 2.88
C CYS A 118 -7.52 -3.99 1.66
N GLU A 119 -7.33 -3.16 0.64
CA GLU A 119 -7.99 -3.26 -0.66
C GLU A 119 -7.00 -3.86 -1.65
N LEU A 120 -7.30 -5.04 -2.21
CA LEU A 120 -6.48 -5.71 -3.23
C LEU A 120 -6.46 -4.89 -4.54
N ILE A 121 -7.64 -4.41 -4.94
CA ILE A 121 -7.85 -3.47 -6.05
C ILE A 121 -8.54 -2.20 -5.54
N TYR A 122 -8.19 -1.06 -6.14
CA TYR A 122 -8.58 0.27 -5.68
C TYR A 122 -8.50 1.29 -6.83
N LYS A 123 -9.47 2.23 -6.86
CA LYS A 123 -9.61 3.23 -7.94
C LYS A 123 -8.81 4.52 -7.66
N ASP A 124 -8.68 4.90 -6.39
CA ASP A 124 -8.11 6.21 -6.03
C ASP A 124 -6.58 6.20 -5.97
N VAL A 125 -5.97 7.28 -6.42
CA VAL A 125 -4.55 7.55 -6.17
C VAL A 125 -4.35 7.69 -4.65
N MET A 126 -3.29 7.06 -4.14
CA MET A 126 -2.96 7.06 -2.70
C MET A 126 -4.12 6.58 -1.81
N ALA A 127 -4.98 5.68 -2.31
CA ALA A 127 -6.01 5.02 -1.50
C ALA A 127 -5.38 4.48 -0.20
N PRO A 128 -5.80 4.94 1.00
CA PRO A 128 -5.07 4.70 2.24
C PRO A 128 -5.09 3.23 2.67
N ARG A 129 -6.13 2.50 2.25
CA ARG A 129 -6.31 1.07 2.52
C ARG A 129 -5.75 0.18 1.42
N GLN A 130 -5.20 0.71 0.32
CA GLN A 130 -4.55 -0.15 -0.67
C GLN A 130 -3.47 -1.00 0.02
N TRP A 131 -3.43 -2.29 -0.33
CA TRP A 131 -2.37 -3.17 0.14
C TRP A 131 -1.01 -2.66 -0.31
N THR A 132 0.03 -2.92 0.47
CA THR A 132 1.43 -2.66 0.13
C THR A 132 2.29 -3.75 0.76
N LEU A 133 3.48 -3.98 0.22
CA LEU A 133 4.54 -4.65 0.93
C LEU A 133 5.36 -3.57 1.65
N ASP A 134 5.51 -3.74 2.95
CA ASP A 134 6.39 -2.90 3.77
C ASP A 134 7.57 -3.74 4.23
N ARG A 135 8.76 -3.14 4.19
CA ARG A 135 10.02 -3.81 4.50
C ARG A 135 10.19 -3.88 6.02
N VAL A 136 10.48 -5.05 6.57
CA VAL A 136 10.69 -5.21 8.01
C VAL A 136 12.00 -4.54 8.41
N ASP A 137 13.08 -4.95 7.75
CA ASP A 137 14.37 -4.29 7.73
C ASP A 137 14.43 -3.31 6.56
N ASN A 138 14.70 -2.04 6.85
CA ASN A 138 14.74 -0.98 5.84
C ASN A 138 15.99 -1.01 4.95
N ASP A 139 17.02 -1.73 5.39
CA ASP A 139 18.30 -1.83 4.69
C ASP A 139 18.31 -3.01 3.69
N GLN A 140 17.25 -3.83 3.69
CA GLN A 140 17.06 -4.95 2.76
C GLN A 140 15.90 -4.70 1.80
N GLY A 141 15.94 -5.29 0.61
CA GLY A 141 14.87 -5.18 -0.40
C GLY A 141 13.56 -5.89 -0.02
N HIS A 142 12.59 -5.88 -0.93
CA HIS A 142 11.31 -6.58 -0.77
C HIS A 142 11.46 -8.10 -0.99
N ASN A 143 12.17 -8.74 -0.08
CA ASN A 143 12.47 -10.18 -0.12
C ASN A 143 11.41 -10.97 0.64
N ALA A 144 11.22 -12.25 0.30
CA ALA A 144 10.14 -13.08 0.88
C ALA A 144 10.15 -13.12 2.43
N GLY A 145 11.32 -13.08 3.06
CA GLY A 145 11.49 -13.03 4.51
C GLY A 145 11.56 -11.61 5.12
N ASN A 146 11.57 -10.56 4.30
CA ASN A 146 11.75 -9.18 4.74
C ASN A 146 10.52 -8.30 4.50
N VAL A 147 9.35 -8.87 4.20
CA VAL A 147 8.14 -8.08 3.92
C VAL A 147 6.95 -8.51 4.76
N VAL A 148 6.13 -7.51 5.09
CA VAL A 148 4.81 -7.72 5.67
C VAL A 148 3.74 -7.00 4.85
N LEU A 149 2.52 -7.54 4.87
CA LEU A 149 1.37 -6.84 4.30
C LEU A 149 1.02 -5.61 5.16
N ALA A 150 1.06 -4.42 4.56
CA ALA A 150 0.64 -3.18 5.22
C ALA A 150 -0.35 -2.42 4.36
N CYS A 151 -1.26 -1.64 4.96
CA CYS A 151 -1.97 -0.62 4.19
C CYS A 151 -1.04 0.57 3.93
N LEU A 152 -1.24 1.26 2.78
CA LEU A 152 -0.41 2.40 2.41
C LEU A 152 -0.32 3.46 3.51
N ALA A 153 -1.43 3.75 4.21
CA ALA A 153 -1.42 4.72 5.29
C ALA A 153 -0.44 4.37 6.42
N CYS A 154 -0.34 3.09 6.79
CA CYS A 154 0.59 2.64 7.82
C CYS A 154 2.03 2.60 7.29
N ASN A 155 2.26 2.10 6.08
CA ASN A 155 3.59 2.06 5.48
C ASN A 155 4.20 3.49 5.40
N LEU A 156 3.43 4.46 4.89
CA LEU A 156 3.84 5.86 4.85
C LEU A 156 4.02 6.52 6.23
N GLN A 157 3.33 6.02 7.25
CA GLN A 157 3.47 6.51 8.63
C GLN A 157 4.70 5.90 9.29
N ARG A 158 4.95 4.60 9.13
CA ARG A 158 6.13 3.89 9.64
C ARG A 158 7.40 4.53 9.10
N ARG A 159 7.48 4.75 7.77
CA ARG A 159 8.69 5.22 7.09
C ARG A 159 9.87 4.30 7.44
N THR A 160 10.88 4.84 8.14
CA THR A 160 12.08 4.14 8.58
C THR A 160 12.03 3.72 10.05
N MET A 161 10.90 3.92 10.75
CA MET A 161 10.74 3.42 12.11
C MET A 161 10.85 1.90 12.16
N ASP A 162 11.43 1.39 13.23
CA ASP A 162 11.45 -0.03 13.52
C ASP A 162 10.03 -0.63 13.42
N ALA A 163 9.92 -1.74 12.68
CA ALA A 163 8.63 -2.32 12.32
C ALA A 163 7.87 -2.82 13.55
N GLU A 164 8.56 -3.46 14.51
CA GLU A 164 7.92 -4.00 15.71
C GLU A 164 7.53 -2.90 16.71
N ARG A 165 8.38 -1.88 16.91
CA ARG A 165 8.02 -0.70 17.71
C ARG A 165 6.81 0.02 17.13
N PHE A 166 6.77 0.20 15.80
CA PHE A 166 5.64 0.85 15.14
C PHE A 166 4.36 0.01 15.29
N LYS A 167 4.45 -1.30 15.07
CA LYS A 167 3.35 -2.25 15.25
C LYS A 167 2.80 -2.23 16.67
N PHE A 168 3.65 -2.28 17.69
CA PHE A 168 3.27 -2.18 19.09
C PHE A 168 2.44 -0.91 19.34
N GLY A 169 2.94 0.25 18.89
CA GLY A 169 2.21 1.51 19.02
C GLY A 169 0.87 1.53 18.29
N LYS A 170 0.77 0.94 17.09
CA LYS A 170 -0.49 0.89 16.33
C LYS A 170 -1.54 -0.06 16.91
N GLN A 171 -1.13 -1.07 17.68
CA GLN A 171 -2.01 -2.08 18.26
C GLN A 171 -2.29 -1.87 19.74
N LEU A 172 -1.68 -0.85 20.37
CA LEU A 172 -1.91 -0.51 21.76
C LEU A 172 -3.39 -0.13 21.98
N ARG A 173 -4.05 -0.82 22.91
CA ARG A 173 -5.42 -0.51 23.35
C ARG A 173 -5.38 -0.02 24.79
N VAL A 174 -5.62 1.27 24.99
CA VAL A 174 -5.77 1.86 26.33
C VAL A 174 -7.21 1.67 26.78
N VAL A 175 -7.42 0.83 27.78
CA VAL A 175 -8.72 0.67 28.44
C VAL A 175 -8.73 1.61 29.64
N LYS A 176 -9.68 2.55 29.70
CA LYS A 176 -9.89 3.37 30.89
C LYS A 176 -10.72 2.54 31.89
N GLY A 177 -10.16 2.27 33.05
CA GLY A 177 -10.92 1.75 34.19
C GLY A 177 -11.73 2.89 34.82
N PHE A 178 -12.99 2.60 35.13
CA PHE A 178 -13.81 3.42 36.04
C PHE A 178 -13.81 2.74 37.40
#